data_AF-A0A955VRU6-F1
#
_entry.id   AF-A0A955VRU6-F1
#
_cell.length_a   1.000
_cell.length_b   1.000
_cell.length_c   1.000
_cell.angle_alpha   90.00
_cell.angle_beta   90.00
_cell.angle_gamma   90.00
#
_symmetry.space_group_name_H-M   'P 1'
#
loop_
_entity.id
_entity.type
_entity.pdbx_description
1 polymer ?
#
loop_
_entity_poly.entity_id
_entity_poly.type
_entity_poly.pdbx_seq_one_letter_code
_entity_poly.pdbx_strand_id
1 'polypeptide(L)'
;MGHPSGPGHGIVVDAFSTGMKLAARLGAAGQPLLHVRSAAALPGFLTRSYDPAAFDAEVVHAGDLDATCARIAALTQGAPPRFIAVGTETGVALTDALAARYGLPGNDPA
;
A
#
# COMPACT_ATOMS: atom_id res chain seq x y z
N MET A 1 20.25 9.10 -13.32
CA MET A 1 19.35 7.95 -13.08
C MET A 1 17.94 8.41 -13.34
N GLY A 2 17.36 8.01 -14.47
CA GLY A 2 16.02 8.45 -14.88
C GLY A 2 14.95 7.79 -14.01
N HIS A 3 14.02 8.57 -13.47
CA HIS A 3 12.80 8.04 -12.89
C HIS A 3 11.98 7.35 -14.00
N PRO A 4 11.42 6.15 -13.77
CA PRO A 4 10.57 5.50 -14.76
C PRO A 4 9.34 6.37 -15.05
N SER A 5 9.17 6.69 -16.33
CA SER A 5 8.16 7.61 -16.87
C SER A 5 6.78 6.93 -16.97
N GLY A 6 6.13 6.75 -15.84
CA GLY A 6 4.71 6.41 -15.70
C GLY A 6 4.28 6.75 -14.27
N PRO A 7 3.01 7.12 -14.00
CA PRO A 7 2.60 7.44 -12.64
C PRO A 7 2.62 6.14 -11.82
N GLY A 8 3.71 5.90 -11.08
CA GLY A 8 3.76 4.79 -10.13
C GLY A 8 2.60 4.90 -9.14
N HIS A 9 2.06 3.75 -8.72
CA HIS A 9 1.00 3.74 -7.73
C HIS A 9 1.57 4.14 -6.35
N GLY A 10 0.75 4.81 -5.55
CA GLY A 10 0.97 4.88 -4.12
C GLY A 10 0.45 3.60 -3.49
N ILE A 11 1.11 3.09 -2.47
CA ILE A 11 0.60 1.97 -1.69
C ILE A 11 0.11 2.49 -0.36
N VAL A 12 -1.10 2.11 0.03
CA VAL A 12 -1.59 2.27 1.40
C VAL A 12 -1.76 0.89 2.01
N VAL A 13 -1.05 0.62 3.10
CA VAL A 13 -1.14 -0.64 3.82
C VAL A 13 -2.20 -0.53 4.91
N ASP A 14 -3.17 -1.45 4.93
CA ASP A 14 -4.27 -1.47 5.88
C ASP A 14 -5.00 -0.12 5.95
N ALA A 15 -5.55 0.32 4.81
CA ALA A 15 -6.38 1.51 4.71
C ALA A 15 -7.77 1.25 5.34
N PHE A 16 -7.79 1.11 6.66
CA PHE A 16 -9.00 0.89 7.44
C PHE A 16 -9.27 2.09 8.35
N SER A 17 -10.51 2.23 8.81
CA SER A 17 -10.92 3.33 9.69
C SER A 17 -10.48 4.70 9.16
N THR A 18 -9.67 5.46 9.90
CA THR A 18 -9.10 6.75 9.52
C THR A 18 -8.14 6.67 8.33
N GLY A 19 -7.51 5.53 8.08
CA GLY A 19 -6.66 5.28 6.91
C GLY A 19 -7.40 5.48 5.58
N MET A 20 -8.71 5.25 5.54
CA MET A 20 -9.53 5.55 4.35
C MET A 20 -9.60 7.05 4.03
N LYS A 21 -9.49 7.93 5.04
CA LYS A 21 -9.46 9.39 4.80
C LYS A 21 -8.18 9.79 4.07
N LEU A 22 -7.05 9.12 4.35
CA LEU A 22 -5.80 9.34 3.63
C LEU A 22 -5.94 8.89 2.17
N ALA A 23 -6.44 7.67 1.94
CA ALA A 23 -6.67 7.13 0.59
C ALA A 23 -7.59 8.04 -0.24
N ALA A 24 -8.70 8.49 0.34
CA ALA A 24 -9.63 9.41 -0.33
C ALA A 24 -8.97 10.74 -0.73
N ARG A 25 -8.12 11.31 0.13
CA ARG A 25 -7.40 12.57 -0.16
C ARG A 25 -6.36 12.40 -1.26
N LEU A 26 -5.63 11.29 -1.26
CA LEU A 26 -4.65 10.96 -2.30
C LEU A 26 -5.34 10.71 -3.65
N GLY A 27 -6.42 9.93 -3.65
CA GLY A 27 -7.23 9.68 -4.85
C GLY A 27 -7.84 10.97 -5.42
N ALA A 28 -8.36 11.86 -4.57
CA ALA A 28 -8.85 13.18 -4.99
C ALA A 28 -7.75 14.08 -5.59
N ALA A 29 -6.49 13.85 -5.26
CA ALA A 29 -5.34 14.52 -5.86
C ALA A 29 -4.87 13.85 -7.17
N GLY A 30 -5.59 12.84 -7.67
CA GLY A 30 -5.27 12.14 -8.92
C GLY A 30 -4.13 11.13 -8.79
N GLN A 31 -3.80 10.69 -7.58
CA GLN A 31 -2.79 9.65 -7.35
C GLN A 31 -3.44 8.26 -7.49
N PRO A 32 -2.98 7.40 -8.43
CA PRO A 32 -3.36 5.98 -8.47
C PRO A 32 -2.92 5.25 -7.21
N LEU A 33 -3.76 4.37 -6.67
CA LEU A 33 -3.51 3.71 -5.38
C LEU A 33 -3.72 2.21 -5.45
N LEU A 34 -2.82 1.48 -4.80
CA LEU A 34 -3.04 0.08 -4.43
C LEU A 34 -3.26 -0.03 -2.92
N HIS A 35 -4.22 -0.85 -2.55
CA HIS A 35 -4.40 -1.27 -1.16
C HIS A 35 -3.60 -2.54 -0.91
N VAL A 36 -2.80 -2.57 0.16
CA VAL A 36 -2.15 -3.80 0.62
C VAL A 36 -2.68 -4.14 2.00
N ARG A 37 -3.24 -5.33 2.15
CA ARG A 37 -3.70 -5.84 3.45
C ARG A 37 -2.58 -6.62 4.10
N SER A 38 -2.29 -6.32 5.36
CA SER A 38 -1.26 -7.04 6.14
C SER A 38 -1.64 -8.48 6.44
N ALA A 39 -2.95 -8.78 6.49
CA ALA A 39 -3.47 -10.12 6.74
C ALA A 39 -4.81 -10.37 6.05
N ALA A 40 -5.07 -11.64 5.73
CA ALA A 40 -6.32 -12.08 5.11
C ALA A 40 -7.54 -11.91 6.03
N ALA A 41 -7.36 -12.12 7.33
CA ALA A 41 -8.38 -11.94 8.35
C ALA A 41 -7.98 -10.81 9.30
N LEU A 42 -8.72 -9.70 9.24
CA LEU A 42 -8.61 -8.60 10.20
C LEU A 42 -9.92 -8.50 10.98
N PRO A 43 -9.89 -8.01 12.24
CA PRO A 43 -11.09 -7.79 13.01
C PRO A 43 -12.12 -6.93 12.25
N GLY A 44 -13.36 -7.38 12.17
CA GLY A 44 -14.39 -6.74 11.32
C GLY A 44 -14.75 -5.30 11.70
N PHE A 45 -14.38 -4.84 12.91
CA PHE A 45 -14.55 -3.43 13.27
C PHE A 45 -13.58 -2.50 12.53
N LEU A 46 -12.39 -2.99 12.14
CA LEU A 46 -11.43 -2.22 11.34
C LEU A 46 -11.93 -2.10 9.89
N THR A 47 -12.42 -3.20 9.32
CA THR A 47 -12.80 -3.26 7.90
C THR A 47 -14.15 -2.61 7.60
N ARG A 48 -14.92 -2.20 8.62
CA ARG A 48 -16.29 -1.68 8.47
C ARG A 48 -16.40 -0.45 7.58
N SER A 49 -15.36 0.38 7.54
CA SER A 49 -15.33 1.61 6.74
C SER A 49 -14.54 1.47 5.45
N TYR A 50 -14.12 0.26 5.09
CA TYR A 50 -13.34 0.02 3.88
C TYR A 50 -14.20 0.27 2.63
N ASP A 51 -13.65 1.04 1.69
CA ASP A 51 -14.23 1.24 0.37
C ASP A 51 -13.21 0.83 -0.70
N PRO A 52 -13.40 -0.31 -1.40
CA PRO A 52 -12.48 -0.75 -2.43
C PRO A 52 -12.46 0.17 -3.65
N ALA A 53 -13.47 1.03 -3.86
CA ALA A 53 -13.51 1.95 -4.99
C ALA A 53 -12.46 3.07 -4.91
N ALA A 54 -11.82 3.25 -3.74
CA ALA A 54 -10.72 4.19 -3.56
C ALA A 54 -9.37 3.67 -4.11
N PHE A 55 -9.31 2.44 -4.62
CA PHE A 55 -8.08 1.77 -5.05
C PHE A 55 -8.25 1.10 -6.41
N ASP A 56 -7.18 1.07 -7.19
CA ASP A 56 -7.15 0.43 -8.50
C ASP A 56 -7.09 -1.11 -8.38
N ALA A 57 -6.45 -1.60 -7.31
CA ALA A 57 -6.44 -3.00 -6.94
C ALA A 57 -6.04 -3.22 -5.47
N GLU A 58 -6.29 -4.44 -4.98
CA GLU A 58 -5.91 -4.92 -3.65
C GLU A 58 -4.93 -6.10 -3.74
N VAL A 59 -3.96 -6.12 -2.81
CA VAL A 59 -3.07 -7.26 -2.55
C VAL A 59 -3.20 -7.67 -1.09
N VAL A 60 -3.31 -8.98 -0.83
CA VAL A 60 -3.34 -9.51 0.53
C VAL A 60 -2.01 -10.18 0.82
N HIS A 61 -1.29 -9.68 1.82
CA HIS A 61 -0.08 -10.30 2.32
C HIS A 61 -0.41 -11.59 3.08
N ALA A 62 0.37 -12.64 2.82
CA ALA A 62 0.19 -13.97 3.39
C ALA A 62 1.47 -14.53 4.03
N GLY A 63 2.35 -13.65 4.52
CA GLY A 63 3.61 -14.01 5.17
C GLY A 63 4.82 -14.09 4.25
N ASP A 64 4.64 -13.92 2.94
CA ASP A 64 5.72 -13.90 1.95
C ASP A 64 5.83 -12.50 1.30
N LEU A 65 6.92 -11.80 1.63
CA LEU A 65 7.18 -10.45 1.15
C LEU A 65 7.52 -10.42 -0.34
N ASP A 66 8.29 -11.38 -0.84
CA ASP A 66 8.68 -11.41 -2.26
C ASP A 66 7.48 -11.74 -3.14
N ALA A 67 6.61 -12.66 -2.72
CA ALA A 67 5.34 -12.91 -3.40
C ALA A 67 4.44 -11.67 -3.43
N THR A 68 4.41 -10.91 -2.32
CA THR A 68 3.66 -9.64 -2.23
C THR A 68 4.20 -8.62 -3.23
N CYS A 69 5.53 -8.43 -3.28
CA CYS A 69 6.19 -7.53 -4.23
C CYS A 69 6.00 -7.96 -5.69
N ALA A 70 6.05 -9.26 -5.98
CA ALA A 70 5.79 -9.78 -7.31
C ALA A 70 4.35 -9.50 -7.76
N ARG A 71 3.37 -9.62 -6.86
CA ARG A 71 1.97 -9.30 -7.14
C ARG A 71 1.77 -7.81 -7.39
N ILE A 72 2.38 -6.95 -6.57
CA ILE A 72 2.39 -5.50 -6.78
C ILE A 72 2.98 -5.18 -8.16
N ALA A 73 4.16 -5.71 -8.48
CA ALA A 73 4.81 -5.49 -9.77
C ALA A 73 3.94 -5.96 -10.95
N ALA A 74 3.23 -7.08 -10.82
CA ALA A 74 2.31 -7.53 -11.86
C ALA A 74 1.15 -6.55 -12.09
N LEU A 75 0.60 -5.96 -11.01
CA LEU A 75 -0.48 -4.97 -11.09
C LEU A 75 0.01 -3.62 -11.63
N THR A 76 1.24 -3.23 -11.31
CA THR A 76 1.84 -1.96 -11.76
C THR A 76 2.63 -2.09 -13.05
N GLN A 77 2.58 -3.24 -13.73
CA GLN A 77 3.35 -3.53 -14.94
C GLN A 77 4.87 -3.31 -14.75
N GLY A 78 5.38 -3.61 -13.56
CA GLY A 78 6.78 -3.45 -13.17
C GLY A 78 7.16 -2.04 -12.72
N ALA A 79 6.24 -1.07 -12.75
CA ALA A 79 6.52 0.27 -12.24
C ALA A 79 6.69 0.22 -10.71
N PRO A 80 7.75 0.82 -10.15
CA PRO A 80 7.95 0.87 -8.71
C PRO A 80 6.89 1.77 -8.03
N PRO A 81 6.55 1.51 -6.76
CA PRO A 81 5.67 2.40 -6.01
C PRO A 81 6.29 3.80 -5.84
N ARG A 82 5.45 4.84 -5.79
CA ARG A 82 5.91 6.22 -5.50
C ARG A 82 6.17 6.47 -4.02
N PHE A 83 5.33 5.87 -3.19
CA PHE A 83 5.42 5.89 -1.74
C PHE A 83 4.67 4.69 -1.18
N ILE A 84 4.93 4.38 0.08
CA ILE A 84 4.20 3.38 0.84
C ILE A 84 3.82 4.06 2.15
N ALA A 85 2.54 4.07 2.47
CA ALA A 85 2.00 4.69 3.66
C ALA A 85 1.22 3.69 4.49
N VAL A 86 1.33 3.79 5.80
CA VAL A 86 0.52 3.02 6.74
C VAL A 86 -0.84 3.70 6.94
N GLY A 87 -1.92 2.92 6.83
CA GLY A 87 -3.30 3.37 7.07
C GLY A 87 -3.82 3.05 8.47
N THR A 88 -3.31 1.99 9.11
CA THR A 88 -3.69 1.53 10.45
C THR A 88 -2.50 0.85 11.10
N GLU A 89 -2.43 0.83 12.44
CA GLU A 89 -1.29 0.30 13.22
C GLU A 89 -0.92 -1.15 12.87
N THR A 90 -1.89 -1.96 12.42
CA THR A 90 -1.66 -3.34 11.97
C THR A 90 -0.75 -3.43 10.74
N GLY A 91 -0.67 -2.36 9.95
CA GLY A 91 0.10 -2.30 8.71
C GLY A 91 1.53 -1.79 8.88
N VAL A 92 1.95 -1.34 10.07
CA VAL A 92 3.25 -0.67 10.28
C VAL A 92 4.41 -1.57 9.85
N ALA A 93 4.48 -2.79 10.38
CA ALA A 93 5.60 -3.71 10.10
C ALA A 93 5.71 -4.06 8.61
N LEU A 94 4.57 -4.29 7.93
CA LEU A 94 4.57 -4.57 6.50
C LEU A 94 4.92 -3.32 5.67
N THR A 95 4.51 -2.13 6.12
CA THR A 95 4.84 -0.86 5.47
C THR A 95 6.36 -0.65 5.45
N ASP A 96 7.02 -0.83 6.59
CA ASP A 96 8.47 -0.68 6.70
C ASP A 96 9.22 -1.73 5.87
N ALA A 97 8.78 -3.00 5.91
CA ALA A 97 9.37 -4.07 5.12
C ALA A 97 9.28 -3.80 3.60
N LEU A 98 8.11 -3.33 3.13
CA LEU A 98 7.93 -2.96 1.73
C LEU A 98 8.77 -1.71 1.38
N ALA A 99 8.78 -0.68 2.22
CA ALA A 99 9.57 0.53 2.01
C ALA A 99 11.06 0.20 1.84
N ALA A 100 11.61 -0.61 2.75
CA ALA A 100 12.99 -1.10 2.65
C ALA A 100 13.22 -1.90 1.35
N ARG A 101 12.29 -2.79 0.99
CA ARG A 101 12.40 -3.63 -0.23
C ARG A 101 12.42 -2.82 -1.54
N TYR A 102 11.75 -1.67 -1.55
CA TYR A 102 11.71 -0.76 -2.70
C TYR A 102 12.71 0.41 -2.60
N GLY A 103 13.49 0.50 -1.51
CA GLY A 103 14.43 1.61 -1.29
C GLY A 103 13.73 2.96 -1.08
N LEU A 104 12.51 2.95 -0.54
CA LEU A 104 11.72 4.14 -0.24
C LEU A 104 11.90 4.57 1.23
N PRO A 105 11.66 5.84 1.56
CA PRO A 105 11.61 6.28 2.96
C PRO A 105 10.60 5.46 3.76
N GLY A 106 11.04 4.90 4.88
CA GLY A 106 10.21 4.18 5.84
C GLY A 106 10.35 4.78 7.24
N ASN A 107 9.81 4.09 8.24
CA ASN A 107 9.91 4.53 9.64
C ASN A 107 11.20 4.02 10.33
N ASP A 108 12.26 3.78 9.56
CA ASP A 108 13.56 3.33 10.07
C ASP A 108 14.19 4.44 10.92
N PRO A 109 14.43 4.22 12.23
CA PRO A 109 15.02 5.24 13.10
C PRO A 109 16.56 5.38 12.96
N ALA A 110 17.20 4.59 12.08
CA ALA A 110 18.66 4.54 11.92
C ALA A 110 19.28 5.75 11.19
#